data_AF-A0A7X9GA66-F1
#
_entry.id   AF-A0A7X9GA66-F1
#
_cell.length_a   1.000
_cell.length_b   1.000
_cell.length_c   1.000
_cell.angle_alpha   90.00
_cell.angle_beta   90.00
_cell.angle_gamma   90.00
#
_symmetry.space_group_name_H-M   'P 1'
#
loop_
_entity.id
_entity.type
_entity.pdbx_description
1 polymer ?
#
loop_
_entity_poly.entity_id
_entity_poly.type
_entity_poly.pdbx_seq_one_letter_code
_entity_poly.pdbx_strand_id
1 'polypeptide(L)'
;MAIVKMTEFSLFAFDSEKENLLHELQKFEYVHFQNLEQNNSLSEMGLRSVKVPESLVAIDEDLSRVNTSIETLSKYHQKESGIKAMKAGLDTYTFEELEQKASEIDYMPIYQNVRELWSKRESFKAQKDKSKLTIDELEPWKALDIPISYLEEIEKAVLFMGTVPKKLKELLVEEMLDYETTHYEVVGEDK
;
A
#
# COMPACT_ATOMS: atom_id res chain seq x y z
N MET A 1 19.62 -34.10 1.87
CA MET A 1 18.37 -34.12 2.66
C MET A 1 18.15 -35.54 3.13
N ALA A 2 18.15 -35.77 4.43
CA ALA A 2 17.79 -37.07 5.00
C ALA A 2 16.26 -37.12 5.16
N ILE A 3 15.62 -38.14 4.60
CA ILE A 3 14.21 -38.41 4.86
C ILE A 3 14.14 -39.08 6.24
N VAL A 4 13.63 -38.35 7.23
CA VAL A 4 13.44 -38.85 8.59
C VAL A 4 12.15 -39.66 8.64
N LYS A 5 12.18 -40.80 9.32
CA LYS A 5 10.99 -41.65 9.51
C LYS A 5 10.09 -41.00 10.56
N MET A 6 8.97 -40.43 10.13
CA MET A 6 7.95 -39.83 11.01
C MET A 6 7.09 -40.94 11.66
N THR A 7 6.67 -40.71 12.90
CA THR A 7 5.71 -41.57 13.62
C THR A 7 4.38 -40.88 13.73
N GLU A 8 3.31 -41.57 13.35
CA GLU A 8 1.93 -41.10 13.51
C GLU A 8 1.38 -41.53 14.87
N PHE A 9 0.69 -40.63 15.56
CA PHE A 9 0.03 -40.90 16.83
C PHE A 9 -1.27 -40.08 16.95
N SER A 10 -2.18 -40.53 17.80
CA SER A 10 -3.38 -39.79 18.18
C SER A 10 -3.29 -39.42 19.65
N LEU A 11 -3.57 -38.16 19.99
CA LEU A 11 -3.53 -37.64 21.35
C LEU A 11 -4.94 -37.19 21.75
N PHE A 12 -5.43 -37.74 22.86
CA PHE A 12 -6.68 -37.32 23.48
C PHE A 12 -6.35 -36.51 24.73
N ALA A 13 -6.89 -35.29 24.81
CA ALA A 13 -6.70 -34.39 25.94
C ALA A 13 -8.02 -33.75 26.32
N PHE A 14 -8.10 -33.24 27.55
CA PHE A 14 -9.25 -32.44 27.99
C PHE A 14 -9.24 -31.08 27.30
N ASP A 15 -10.43 -30.57 26.98
CA ASP A 15 -10.61 -29.25 26.35
C ASP A 15 -10.01 -28.12 27.19
N SER A 16 -10.00 -28.27 28.53
CA SER A 16 -9.36 -27.32 29.46
C SER A 16 -7.86 -27.18 29.28
N GLU A 17 -7.18 -28.23 28.81
CA GLU A 17 -5.73 -28.26 28.61
C GLU A 17 -5.33 -27.89 27.17
N LYS A 18 -6.31 -27.64 26.28
CA LYS A 18 -6.08 -27.46 24.85
C LYS A 18 -5.05 -26.36 24.55
N GLU A 19 -5.23 -25.16 25.11
CA GLU A 19 -4.35 -24.02 24.83
C GLU A 19 -2.91 -24.27 25.34
N ASN A 20 -2.79 -24.81 26.57
CA ASN A 20 -1.51 -25.16 27.15
C ASN A 20 -0.79 -26.25 26.33
N LEU A 21 -1.53 -27.28 25.90
CA LEU A 21 -1.00 -28.35 25.06
C LEU A 21 -0.54 -27.83 23.69
N LEU A 22 -1.34 -26.99 23.03
CA LEU A 22 -0.97 -26.41 21.74
C LEU A 22 0.29 -25.55 21.84
N HIS A 23 0.43 -24.79 22.92
CA HIS A 23 1.62 -24.00 23.21
C HIS A 23 2.87 -24.87 23.38
N GLU A 24 2.80 -25.93 24.18
CA GLU A 24 3.92 -26.85 24.38
C GLU A 24 4.27 -27.64 23.10
N LEU A 25 3.27 -27.98 22.28
CA LEU A 25 3.50 -28.61 20.97
C LEU A 25 4.17 -27.64 19.98
N GLN A 26 3.85 -26.34 20.03
CA GLN A 26 4.51 -25.32 19.22
C GLN A 26 5.99 -25.16 19.62
N LYS A 27 6.28 -25.12 20.93
CA LYS A 27 7.67 -25.12 21.44
C LYS A 27 8.46 -26.36 21.04
N PHE A 28 7.80 -27.50 20.94
CA PHE A 28 8.45 -28.77 20.61
C PHE A 28 8.88 -28.85 19.14
N GLU A 29 8.30 -28.05 18.23
CA GLU A 29 8.65 -27.90 16.79
C GLU A 29 8.62 -29.16 15.91
N TYR A 30 8.51 -30.38 16.47
CA TYR A 30 8.58 -31.65 15.74
C TYR A 30 7.22 -32.33 15.53
N VAL A 31 6.11 -31.59 15.69
CA VAL A 31 4.76 -32.14 15.56
C VAL A 31 4.03 -31.47 14.41
N HIS A 32 3.49 -32.29 13.51
CA HIS A 32 2.67 -31.82 12.40
C HIS A 32 1.22 -32.25 12.64
N PHE A 33 0.29 -31.29 12.59
CA PHE A 33 -1.13 -31.59 12.71
C PHE A 33 -1.69 -32.08 11.37
N GLN A 34 -2.42 -33.19 11.42
CA GLN A 34 -3.23 -33.65 10.30
C GLN A 34 -4.64 -33.04 10.40
N ASN A 35 -5.19 -32.62 9.27
CA ASN A 35 -6.59 -32.18 9.23
C ASN A 35 -7.51 -33.41 9.24
N LEU A 36 -8.31 -33.54 10.30
CA LEU A 36 -9.23 -34.65 10.52
C LEU A 36 -10.71 -34.25 10.38
N GLU A 37 -11.03 -33.07 9.85
CA GLU A 37 -12.41 -32.56 9.73
C GLU A 37 -13.34 -33.48 8.93
N GLN A 38 -12.79 -34.22 7.96
CA GLN A 38 -13.56 -35.14 7.11
C GLN A 38 -13.60 -36.58 7.66
N ASN A 39 -13.04 -36.82 8.86
CA ASN A 39 -13.02 -38.16 9.44
C ASN A 39 -14.33 -38.46 10.20
N ASN A 40 -15.27 -39.09 9.49
CA ASN A 40 -16.59 -39.44 10.02
C ASN A 40 -16.53 -40.28 11.31
N SER A 41 -15.49 -41.11 11.50
CA SER A 41 -15.36 -41.95 12.70
C SER A 41 -15.17 -41.15 14.01
N LEU A 42 -14.61 -39.94 13.93
CA LEU A 42 -14.43 -39.06 15.10
C LEU A 42 -15.76 -38.41 15.52
N SER A 43 -16.60 -38.09 14.54
CA SER A 43 -17.94 -37.56 14.81
C SER A 43 -18.84 -38.60 15.49
N GLU A 44 -18.69 -39.88 15.13
CA GLU A 44 -19.39 -41.00 15.80
C GLU A 44 -18.92 -41.19 17.25
N MET A 45 -17.67 -40.83 17.57
CA MET A 45 -17.14 -40.77 18.95
C MET A 45 -17.60 -39.53 19.75
N GLY A 46 -18.42 -38.67 19.17
CA GLY A 46 -18.94 -37.47 19.85
C GLY A 46 -17.98 -36.28 19.87
N LEU A 47 -16.85 -36.36 19.15
CA LEU A 47 -15.93 -35.23 18.99
C LEU A 47 -16.50 -34.22 17.98
N ARG A 48 -16.38 -32.93 18.31
CA ARG A 48 -16.83 -31.83 17.46
C ARG A 48 -15.62 -31.12 16.86
N SER A 49 -15.75 -30.66 15.62
CA SER A 49 -14.73 -29.80 15.01
C SER A 49 -14.54 -28.52 15.81
N VAL A 50 -13.29 -28.08 15.90
CA VAL A 50 -12.92 -26.83 16.55
C VAL A 50 -13.57 -25.68 15.78
N LYS A 51 -14.32 -24.83 16.47
CA LYS A 51 -14.78 -23.56 15.89
C LYS A 51 -13.62 -22.58 15.91
N VAL A 52 -13.35 -21.96 14.77
CA VAL A 52 -12.42 -20.83 14.65
C VAL A 52 -12.92 -19.71 15.56
N PRO A 53 -12.15 -19.28 16.59
CA PRO A 53 -12.55 -18.19 17.47
C PRO A 53 -12.65 -16.86 16.71
N GLU A 54 -13.59 -15.99 17.07
CA GLU A 54 -13.65 -14.61 16.55
C GLU A 54 -12.38 -13.82 16.90
N SER A 55 -11.68 -14.18 17.97
CA SER A 55 -10.40 -13.57 18.35
C SER A 55 -9.30 -13.75 17.30
N LEU A 56 -9.39 -14.78 16.43
CA LEU A 56 -8.45 -14.91 15.31
C LEU A 56 -8.62 -13.79 14.28
N VAL A 57 -9.85 -13.29 14.08
CA VAL A 57 -10.10 -12.18 13.16
C VAL A 57 -9.39 -10.91 13.66
N ALA A 58 -9.44 -10.65 14.96
CA ALA A 58 -8.72 -9.51 15.56
C ALA A 58 -7.19 -9.65 15.39
N ILE A 59 -6.66 -10.86 15.56
CA ILE A 59 -5.23 -11.15 15.35
C ILE A 59 -4.86 -10.94 13.86
N ASP A 60 -5.68 -11.40 12.92
CA ASP A 60 -5.46 -11.21 11.49
C ASP A 60 -5.47 -9.73 11.09
N GLU A 61 -6.36 -8.93 11.68
CA GLU A 61 -6.36 -7.48 11.51
C GLU A 61 -5.07 -6.84 12.01
N ASP A 62 -4.60 -7.23 13.19
CA ASP A 62 -3.37 -6.70 13.77
C ASP A 62 -2.14 -7.11 12.96
N LEU A 63 -2.08 -8.35 12.49
CA LEU A 63 -1.05 -8.82 11.55
C LEU A 63 -1.06 -8.00 10.26
N SER A 64 -2.25 -7.70 9.71
CA SER A 64 -2.39 -6.85 8.53
C SER A 64 -1.84 -5.44 8.76
N ARG A 65 -2.12 -4.83 9.92
CA ARG A 65 -1.60 -3.50 10.31
C ARG A 65 -0.08 -3.48 10.42
N VAL A 66 0.49 -4.49 11.07
CA VAL A 66 1.95 -4.63 11.23
C VAL A 66 2.62 -4.85 9.87
N ASN A 67 2.09 -5.77 9.06
CA ASN A 67 2.64 -6.04 7.72
C ASN A 67 2.62 -4.79 6.82
N THR A 68 1.51 -4.04 6.83
CA THR A 68 1.41 -2.77 6.09
C THR A 68 2.47 -1.76 6.54
N SER A 69 2.76 -1.71 7.85
CA SER A 69 3.80 -0.85 8.39
C SER A 69 5.20 -1.27 7.94
N ILE A 70 5.49 -2.57 7.99
CA ILE A 70 6.77 -3.15 7.53
C ILE A 70 6.96 -2.88 6.04
N GLU A 71 5.95 -3.12 5.21
CA GLU A 71 6.01 -2.85 3.77
C GLU A 71 6.24 -1.37 3.47
N THR A 72 5.64 -0.48 4.25
CA THR A 72 5.82 0.97 4.09
C THR A 72 7.23 1.38 4.48
N LEU A 73 7.72 0.96 5.64
CA LEU A 73 9.03 1.33 6.17
C LEU A 73 10.19 0.68 5.40
N SER A 74 10.00 -0.55 4.91
CA SER A 74 11.03 -1.29 4.18
C SER A 74 11.51 -0.57 2.91
N LYS A 75 10.65 0.23 2.28
CA LYS A 75 11.00 1.09 1.13
C LYS A 75 12.05 2.15 1.46
N TYR A 76 12.17 2.51 2.74
CA TYR A 76 13.09 3.54 3.23
C TYR A 76 14.24 2.97 4.06
N HIS A 77 14.16 1.68 4.43
CA HIS A 77 15.19 1.02 5.21
C HIS A 77 16.37 0.62 4.33
N GLN A 78 17.56 1.15 4.63
CA GLN A 78 18.80 0.67 4.02
C GLN A 78 19.26 -0.59 4.75
N LYS A 79 19.11 -1.75 4.10
CA LYS A 79 19.70 -3.00 4.60
C LYS A 79 21.21 -2.99 4.39
N GLU A 80 21.96 -3.45 5.38
CA GLU A 80 23.35 -3.84 5.14
C GLU A 80 23.38 -4.96 4.10
N SER A 81 24.21 -4.81 3.06
CA SER A 81 24.31 -5.77 1.96
C SER A 81 25.72 -6.35 1.82
N GLY A 82 25.82 -7.51 1.18
CA GLY A 82 27.09 -8.18 0.90
C GLY A 82 27.71 -8.91 2.09
N ILE A 83 29.04 -8.89 2.15
CA ILE A 83 29.84 -9.71 3.08
C ILE A 83 29.57 -9.38 4.57
N LYS A 84 29.17 -8.14 4.88
CA LYS A 84 28.82 -7.73 6.25
C LYS A 84 27.56 -8.43 6.76
N ALA A 85 26.49 -8.44 5.97
CA ALA A 85 25.25 -9.14 6.31
C ALA A 85 25.47 -10.66 6.43
N MET A 86 26.32 -11.25 5.57
CA MET A 86 26.66 -12.67 5.68
C MET A 86 27.48 -13.00 6.94
N LYS A 87 28.34 -12.09 7.41
CA LYS A 87 29.11 -12.27 8.64
C LYS A 87 28.29 -12.10 9.92
N ALA A 88 27.30 -11.20 9.91
CA ALA A 88 26.39 -11.02 11.03
C ALA A 88 25.46 -12.22 11.22
N GLY A 89 25.08 -12.89 10.14
CA GLY A 89 24.12 -13.99 10.18
C GLY A 89 22.70 -13.49 10.46
N LEU A 90 21.77 -14.44 10.61
CA LEU A 90 20.44 -14.15 11.13
C LEU A 90 20.45 -14.44 12.63
N ASP A 91 19.76 -13.60 13.40
CA ASP A 91 19.51 -13.93 14.79
C ASP A 91 18.70 -15.22 14.88
N THR A 92 19.15 -16.14 15.72
CA THR A 92 18.43 -17.37 16.06
C THR A 92 17.82 -17.20 17.43
N TYR A 93 16.50 -17.37 17.52
CA TYR A 93 15.75 -17.27 18.77
C TYR A 93 15.11 -18.62 19.07
N THR A 94 15.08 -19.00 20.35
CA THR A 94 14.13 -20.02 20.82
C THR A 94 12.72 -19.45 20.82
N PHE A 95 11.70 -20.31 20.85
CA PHE A 95 10.31 -19.87 20.95
C PHE A 95 10.07 -18.94 22.15
N GLU A 96 10.68 -19.26 23.31
CA GLU A 96 10.54 -18.47 24.55
C GLU A 96 11.23 -17.10 24.44
N GLU A 97 12.40 -17.04 23.82
CA GLU A 97 13.09 -15.76 23.55
C GLU A 97 12.30 -14.88 22.58
N LEU A 98 11.65 -15.49 21.58
CA LEU A 98 10.80 -14.78 20.62
C LEU A 98 9.55 -14.22 21.31
N GLU A 99 8.89 -15.02 22.15
CA GLU A 99 7.71 -14.62 22.91
C GLU A 99 8.03 -13.45 23.84
N GLN A 100 9.15 -13.54 24.58
CA GLN A 100 9.61 -12.46 25.45
C GLN A 100 9.85 -11.17 24.65
N LYS A 101 10.61 -11.25 23.55
CA LYS A 101 10.87 -10.06 22.71
C LYS A 101 9.59 -9.48 22.12
N ALA A 102 8.66 -10.32 21.66
CA ALA A 102 7.39 -9.87 21.12
C ALA A 102 6.56 -9.13 22.18
N SER A 103 6.57 -9.62 23.43
CA SER A 103 5.84 -8.99 24.55
C SER A 103 6.36 -7.59 24.92
N GLU A 104 7.62 -7.30 24.61
CA GLU A 104 8.25 -6.00 24.87
C GLU A 104 7.89 -4.96 23.80
N ILE A 105 7.36 -5.38 22.66
CA ILE A 105 7.08 -4.50 21.51
C ILE A 105 5.62 -4.05 21.53
N ASP A 106 5.39 -2.78 21.85
CA ASP A 106 4.12 -2.13 21.58
C ASP A 106 4.07 -1.61 20.14
N TYR A 107 3.44 -2.39 19.25
CA TYR A 107 3.37 -2.06 17.83
C TYR A 107 2.31 -0.99 17.51
N MET A 108 1.33 -0.77 18.39
CA MET A 108 0.17 0.09 18.08
C MET A 108 0.57 1.57 17.89
N PRO A 109 1.41 2.18 18.76
CA PRO A 109 1.91 3.54 18.54
C PRO A 109 2.76 3.66 17.27
N ILE A 110 3.53 2.62 16.94
CA ILE A 110 4.38 2.59 15.74
C ILE A 110 3.48 2.62 14.50
N TYR A 111 2.45 1.77 14.44
CA TYR A 111 1.48 1.74 13.36
C TYR A 111 0.78 3.11 13.18
N GLN A 112 0.31 3.72 14.28
CA GLN A 112 -0.35 5.03 14.23
C GLN A 112 0.56 6.10 13.65
N ASN A 113 1.82 6.16 14.09
CA ASN A 113 2.80 7.12 13.58
C ASN A 113 3.09 6.91 12.09
N VAL A 114 3.29 5.66 11.65
CA VAL A 114 3.48 5.33 10.23
C VAL A 114 2.29 5.80 9.40
N ARG A 115 1.06 5.55 9.88
CA ARG A 115 -0.17 5.96 9.20
C ARG A 115 -0.30 7.49 9.09
N GLU A 116 0.00 8.22 10.16
CA GLU A 116 -0.02 9.69 10.16
C GLU A 116 0.99 10.28 9.18
N LEU A 117 2.23 9.80 9.21
CA LEU A 117 3.28 10.25 8.30
C LEU A 117 2.92 9.93 6.85
N TRP A 118 2.34 8.76 6.59
CA TRP A 118 1.87 8.38 5.26
C TRP A 118 0.76 9.31 4.77
N SER A 119 -0.22 9.62 5.63
CA SER A 119 -1.31 10.54 5.30
C SER A 119 -0.80 11.95 4.99
N LYS A 120 0.14 12.48 5.80
CA LYS A 120 0.78 13.78 5.55
C LYS A 120 1.53 13.80 4.22
N ARG A 121 2.30 12.75 3.93
CA ARG A 121 3.00 12.60 2.64
C ARG A 121 2.03 12.68 1.48
N GLU A 122 0.90 11.98 1.56
CA GLU A 122 -0.04 11.93 0.45
C GLU A 122 -0.82 13.23 0.26
N SER A 123 -1.08 13.95 1.35
CA SER A 123 -1.55 15.34 1.29
C SER A 123 -0.56 16.25 0.58
N PHE A 124 0.74 16.19 0.94
CA PHE A 124 1.76 17.01 0.28
C PHE A 124 1.94 16.67 -1.19
N LYS A 125 1.85 15.38 -1.55
CA LYS A 125 1.89 14.95 -2.95
C LYS A 125 0.71 15.53 -3.73
N ALA A 126 -0.51 15.42 -3.22
CA ALA A 126 -1.69 15.99 -3.86
C ALA A 126 -1.58 17.51 -4.02
N GLN A 127 -1.08 18.23 -3.02
CA GLN A 127 -0.84 19.68 -3.10
C GLN A 127 0.21 20.03 -4.16
N LYS A 128 1.29 19.25 -4.24
CA LYS A 128 2.33 19.42 -5.26
C LYS A 128 1.77 19.18 -6.67
N ASP A 129 0.99 18.12 -6.85
CA ASP A 129 0.39 17.78 -8.14
C ASP A 129 -0.60 18.86 -8.57
N LYS A 130 -1.45 19.36 -7.66
CA LYS A 130 -2.34 20.50 -7.91
C LYS A 130 -1.57 21.75 -8.32
N SER A 131 -0.50 22.09 -7.58
CA SER A 131 0.31 23.27 -7.89
C SER A 131 1.00 23.13 -9.25
N LYS A 132 1.44 21.92 -9.58
CA LYS A 132 2.04 21.63 -10.89
C LYS A 132 1.02 21.80 -12.02
N LEU A 133 -0.19 21.27 -11.86
CA LEU A 133 -1.27 21.48 -12.85
C LEU A 133 -1.56 22.96 -13.06
N THR A 134 -1.65 23.75 -11.99
CA THR A 134 -1.86 25.20 -12.10
C THR A 134 -0.68 25.90 -12.79
N ILE A 135 0.57 25.48 -12.52
CA ILE A 135 1.74 25.99 -13.25
C ILE A 135 1.62 25.64 -14.74
N ASP A 136 1.34 24.38 -15.07
CA ASP A 136 1.24 23.90 -16.44
C ASP A 136 0.10 24.61 -17.20
N GLU A 137 -1.02 24.93 -16.54
CA GLU A 137 -2.14 25.72 -17.09
C GLU A 137 -1.78 27.19 -17.33
N LEU A 138 -0.97 27.79 -16.45
CA LEU A 138 -0.59 29.21 -16.51
C LEU A 138 0.66 29.48 -17.35
N GLU A 139 1.51 28.46 -17.57
CA GLU A 139 2.78 28.59 -18.29
C GLU A 139 2.61 29.21 -19.69
N PRO A 140 1.63 28.80 -20.52
CA PRO A 140 1.42 29.38 -21.84
C PRO A 140 1.11 30.88 -21.80
N TRP A 141 0.43 31.35 -20.76
CA TRP A 141 -0.01 32.74 -20.65
C TRP A 141 1.13 33.71 -20.30
N LYS A 142 2.31 33.22 -19.92
CA LYS A 142 3.47 34.08 -19.62
C LYS A 142 3.97 34.88 -20.82
N ALA A 143 3.69 34.41 -22.05
CA ALA A 143 4.07 35.12 -23.26
C ALA A 143 3.11 36.26 -23.63
N LEU A 144 1.99 36.41 -22.91
CA LEU A 144 1.06 37.50 -23.13
C LEU A 144 1.68 38.81 -22.61
N ASP A 145 1.81 39.80 -23.49
CA ASP A 145 2.40 41.10 -23.15
C ASP A 145 1.42 42.02 -22.37
N ILE A 146 0.20 41.56 -22.12
CA ILE A 146 -0.85 42.28 -21.39
C ILE A 146 -1.40 41.45 -20.23
N PRO A 147 -1.98 42.09 -19.19
CA PRO A 147 -2.71 41.36 -18.16
C PRO A 147 -3.93 40.63 -18.74
N ILE A 148 -4.12 39.35 -18.35
CA ILE A 148 -5.29 38.54 -18.79
C ILE A 148 -6.61 39.25 -18.47
N SER A 149 -6.68 40.00 -17.36
CA SER A 149 -7.90 40.75 -16.98
C SER A 149 -8.35 41.75 -18.05
N TYR A 150 -7.44 42.29 -18.87
CA TYR A 150 -7.80 43.25 -19.91
C TYR A 150 -8.55 42.60 -21.07
N LEU A 151 -8.42 41.27 -21.23
CA LEU A 151 -9.19 40.52 -22.21
C LEU A 151 -10.69 40.50 -21.89
N GLU A 152 -11.06 40.67 -20.61
CA GLU A 152 -12.47 40.74 -20.17
C GLU A 152 -13.11 42.11 -20.45
N GLU A 153 -12.32 43.14 -20.74
CA GLU A 153 -12.77 44.52 -21.00
C GLU A 153 -13.10 44.78 -22.48
N ILE A 154 -12.96 43.77 -23.35
CA ILE A 154 -13.20 43.90 -24.79
C ILE A 154 -14.71 43.93 -25.09
N GLU A 155 -15.24 45.12 -25.38
CA GLU A 155 -16.68 45.31 -25.68
C GLU A 155 -17.05 45.21 -27.16
N LYS A 156 -16.10 45.48 -28.07
CA LYS A 156 -16.37 45.66 -29.52
C LYS A 156 -16.01 44.46 -30.37
N ALA A 157 -15.48 43.39 -29.77
CA ALA A 157 -15.11 42.17 -30.44
C ALA A 157 -15.52 40.97 -29.59
N VAL A 158 -15.76 39.83 -30.25
CA VAL A 158 -16.03 38.57 -29.55
C VAL A 158 -14.71 37.84 -29.37
N LEU A 159 -14.35 37.56 -28.11
CA LEU A 159 -13.12 36.86 -27.77
C LEU A 159 -13.42 35.38 -27.48
N PHE A 160 -12.63 34.49 -28.10
CA PHE A 160 -12.60 33.06 -27.76
C PHE A 160 -11.19 32.68 -27.33
N MET A 161 -11.09 32.15 -26.11
CA MET A 161 -9.84 31.64 -25.55
C MET A 161 -9.98 30.14 -25.34
N GLY A 162 -8.93 29.40 -25.66
CA GLY A 162 -8.93 27.95 -25.49
C GLY A 162 -7.64 27.31 -25.98
N THR A 163 -7.60 25.98 -25.88
CA THR A 163 -6.50 25.15 -26.36
C THR A 163 -6.96 24.32 -27.55
N VAL A 164 -6.08 24.17 -28.54
CA VAL A 164 -6.35 23.40 -29.75
C VAL A 164 -5.26 22.33 -29.86
N PRO A 165 -5.63 21.05 -30.05
CA PRO A 165 -4.65 20.01 -30.32
C PRO A 165 -3.79 20.38 -31.53
N LYS A 166 -2.46 20.23 -31.43
CA LYS A 166 -1.51 20.60 -32.48
C LYS A 166 -1.87 20.06 -33.88
N LYS A 167 -2.45 18.87 -33.94
CA LYS A 167 -2.90 18.22 -35.19
C LYS A 167 -4.07 18.92 -35.89
N LEU A 168 -4.85 19.72 -35.17
CA LEU A 168 -6.02 20.44 -35.69
C LEU A 168 -5.73 21.92 -35.94
N LYS A 169 -4.52 22.39 -35.62
CA LYS A 169 -4.12 23.80 -35.76
C LYS A 169 -4.24 24.27 -37.21
N GLU A 170 -3.70 23.51 -38.16
CA GLU A 170 -3.72 23.87 -39.59
C GLU A 170 -5.15 23.97 -40.13
N LEU A 171 -5.99 22.98 -39.82
CA LEU A 171 -7.40 22.98 -40.22
C LEU A 171 -8.16 24.19 -39.66
N LEU A 172 -7.96 24.52 -38.38
CA LEU A 172 -8.60 25.67 -37.76
C LEU A 172 -8.17 26.99 -38.43
N VAL A 173 -6.88 27.14 -38.72
CA VAL A 173 -6.36 28.35 -39.38
C VAL A 173 -6.93 28.47 -40.80
N GLU A 174 -7.04 27.37 -41.55
CA GLU A 174 -7.64 27.36 -42.88
C GLU A 174 -9.11 27.81 -42.85
N GLU A 175 -9.93 27.25 -41.95
CA GLU A 175 -11.34 27.65 -41.81
C GLU A 175 -11.53 29.10 -41.36
N MET A 176 -10.55 29.68 -40.65
CA MET A 176 -10.58 31.07 -40.22
C MET A 176 -10.29 32.09 -41.33
N LEU A 177 -9.61 31.68 -42.41
CA LEU A 177 -9.27 32.57 -43.53
C LEU A 177 -10.50 33.07 -44.31
N ASP A 178 -11.62 32.34 -44.23
CA ASP A 178 -12.88 32.71 -44.88
C ASP A 178 -13.58 33.93 -44.22
N TYR A 179 -13.08 34.41 -43.07
CA TYR A 179 -13.66 35.52 -42.32
C TYR A 179 -12.75 36.77 -42.34
N GLU A 180 -13.21 37.86 -42.96
CA GLU A 180 -12.42 39.10 -43.15
C GLU A 180 -12.10 39.88 -41.86
N THR A 181 -12.81 39.64 -40.77
CA THR A 181 -12.68 40.41 -39.50
C THR A 181 -12.18 39.55 -38.33
N THR A 182 -11.53 38.42 -38.62
CA THR A 182 -11.02 37.49 -37.61
C THR A 182 -9.52 37.66 -37.44
N HIS A 183 -9.08 37.69 -36.18
CA HIS A 183 -7.67 37.61 -35.80
C HIS A 183 -7.49 36.44 -34.84
N TYR A 184 -6.40 35.70 -35.00
CA TYR A 184 -6.00 34.67 -34.04
C TYR A 184 -4.55 34.91 -33.63
N GLU A 185 -4.27 34.58 -32.37
CA GLU A 185 -2.95 34.68 -31.78
C GLU A 185 -2.65 33.40 -31.01
N VAL A 186 -1.42 32.90 -31.13
CA VAL A 186 -0.96 31.71 -30.38
C VAL A 186 -0.15 32.20 -29.20
N VAL A 187 -0.75 32.18 -28.02
CA VAL A 187 -0.12 32.67 -26.79
C VAL A 187 0.91 31.67 -26.24
N GLY A 188 0.72 30.37 -26.48
CA GLY A 188 1.73 29.36 -26.15
C GLY A 188 1.49 28.04 -26.87
N GLU A 189 2.55 27.24 -27.00
CA GLU A 189 2.51 25.93 -27.64
C GLU A 189 3.30 24.94 -26.79
N ASP A 190 2.65 23.84 -26.39
CA ASP A 190 3.33 22.71 -25.75
C ASP A 190 4.36 22.10 -26.72
N LYS A 191 5.53 21.74 -26.19
CA LYS A 191 6.61 21.11 -26.98
C LYS A 191 6.21 19.75 -27.54
#